data_AF-A0A2T0FDJ8-F1
#
_entry.id   AF-A0A2T0FDJ8-F1
#
_cell.length_a   1.000
_cell.length_b   1.000
_cell.length_c   1.000
_cell.angle_alpha   90.00
_cell.angle_beta   90.00
_cell.angle_gamma   90.00
#
_symmetry.space_group_name_H-M   'P 1'
#
loop_
_entity.id
_entity.type
_entity.pdbx_description
1 polymer ?
#
loop_
_entity_poly.entity_id
_entity_poly.type
_entity_poly.pdbx_seq_one_letter_code
_entity_poly.pdbx_strand_id
1 'polypeptide(L)'
;MPRLLGPQPNPKPVEAVRREESISLSPAVENDPLINPKPEEPVLACPICNETMISLTQLNQHLDDEHSDKSPIVPIGLANAPKSKKSLSSANISRKHWVEAAPGQTCAHESCSVPVERNGINCRQCGLLFCRPHSVYAKKLEKSAQPDPANGIWARVCRGCFESRPGFDDNSGMLRDLTFSFKKKRQTHVDSRRLVVERLENRMVKLVVGLSKMDRERGLFSYKDVQRKREFERDLVPWENEVLVPRCRICNQRFSYFLRRHHCRICGLVVCGDMDRDCSRDVAINILAEKLERADLATSSMYAVRVCRDCKDSVFGHKNFLKEIEEPLPELLQLRTHLKRKQAQIDLILPRFQELTAELAGGAVEPGIVNETTTIRQQLLSSFAQFDHLSRRLRSLHTDTQSEATLQKQMTLWTTNYLQDTMVPLQALPHVLQKDEVRLRKDEIESIQNQIVVLEEQKFMVENMINSAKSRRRLDEIGPLERSLGDLQSEIVKLRSKLGSRGNF
;
A
#
# COMPACT_ATOMS: atom_id res chain seq x y z
N MET A 1 6.93 10.10 24.97
CA MET A 1 5.50 10.48 24.99
C MET A 1 5.09 11.00 23.61
N PRO A 2 4.58 10.15 22.70
CA PRO A 2 4.11 10.59 21.39
C PRO A 2 2.66 11.08 21.47
N ARG A 3 2.37 12.26 20.90
CA ARG A 3 1.02 12.83 20.82
C ARG A 3 0.15 12.01 19.86
N LEU A 4 -0.91 11.41 20.41
CA LEU A 4 -2.01 10.80 19.68
C LEU A 4 -2.75 11.88 18.88
N LEU A 5 -2.84 11.72 17.55
CA LEU A 5 -3.73 12.49 16.69
C LEU A 5 -5.15 11.95 16.87
N GLY A 6 -6.06 12.81 17.33
CA GLY A 6 -7.49 12.50 17.46
C GLY A 6 -8.21 12.37 16.11
N PRO A 7 -9.43 11.78 16.09
CA PRO A 7 -10.15 11.46 14.87
C PRO A 7 -10.77 12.70 14.21
N GLN A 8 -10.68 12.76 12.87
CA GLN A 8 -11.34 13.78 12.03
C GLN A 8 -12.87 13.54 12.00
N PRO A 9 -13.70 14.60 11.98
CA PRO A 9 -15.15 14.47 11.94
C PRO A 9 -15.65 14.10 10.53
N ASN A 10 -16.67 13.23 10.48
CA ASN A 10 -17.36 12.81 9.26
C ASN A 10 -18.03 13.99 8.53
N PRO A 11 -17.99 14.05 7.19
CA PRO A 11 -18.78 15.00 6.42
C PRO A 11 -20.27 14.63 6.44
N LYS A 12 -21.13 15.61 6.73
CA LYS A 12 -22.60 15.47 6.70
C LYS A 12 -23.12 15.26 5.26
N PRO A 13 -24.24 14.54 5.07
CA PRO A 13 -24.83 14.34 3.76
C PRO A 13 -25.49 15.62 3.25
N VAL A 14 -25.34 15.88 1.95
CA VAL A 14 -25.97 16.99 1.24
C VAL A 14 -27.36 16.55 0.79
N GLU A 15 -28.40 17.21 1.30
CA GLU A 15 -29.80 17.04 0.86
C GLU A 15 -29.98 17.51 -0.58
N ALA A 16 -30.57 16.65 -1.41
CA ALA A 16 -30.95 16.95 -2.78
C ALA A 16 -32.25 17.76 -2.80
N VAL A 17 -32.17 19.04 -3.16
CA VAL A 17 -33.33 19.88 -3.45
C VAL A 17 -33.87 19.52 -4.83
N ARG A 18 -35.01 18.81 -4.86
CA ARG A 18 -35.83 18.62 -6.06
C ARG A 18 -36.59 19.92 -6.34
N ARG A 19 -36.41 20.51 -7.52
CA ARG A 19 -37.32 21.54 -8.06
C ARG A 19 -38.38 20.84 -8.91
N GLU A 20 -39.63 20.91 -8.46
CA GLU A 20 -40.81 20.58 -9.25
C GLU A 20 -41.20 21.85 -10.01
N GLU A 21 -41.17 21.81 -11.35
CA GLU A 21 -41.78 22.84 -12.20
C GLU A 21 -43.06 22.27 -12.81
N SER A 22 -44.17 22.89 -12.41
CA SER A 22 -45.54 22.64 -12.85
C SER A 22 -45.77 23.15 -14.27
N ILE A 23 -46.24 22.26 -15.16
CA ILE A 23 -46.69 22.59 -16.51
C ILE A 23 -48.17 23.01 -16.45
N SER A 24 -48.48 24.24 -16.86
CA SER A 24 -49.85 24.71 -17.06
C SER A 24 -50.27 24.50 -18.53
N LEU A 25 -51.45 23.91 -18.70
CA LEU A 25 -52.17 23.71 -19.97
C LEU A 25 -53.14 24.88 -20.21
N SER A 26 -53.30 25.31 -21.48
CA SER A 26 -54.55 25.80 -22.15
C SER A 26 -54.21 26.42 -23.53
N PRO A 27 -55.17 26.60 -24.47
CA PRO A 27 -56.02 25.60 -25.11
C PRO A 27 -55.98 25.70 -26.67
N ALA A 28 -56.70 24.80 -27.32
CA ALA A 28 -56.80 24.61 -28.77
C ALA A 28 -57.49 25.77 -29.54
N VAL A 29 -57.09 25.97 -30.80
CA VAL A 29 -57.83 26.72 -31.83
C VAL A 29 -57.79 25.93 -33.16
N GLU A 30 -58.90 26.02 -33.90
CA GLU A 30 -59.42 25.18 -34.99
C GLU A 30 -58.69 25.26 -36.35
N ASN A 31 -59.02 24.28 -37.21
CA ASN A 31 -58.53 23.98 -38.57
C ASN A 31 -59.01 24.95 -39.67
N ASP A 32 -58.20 25.17 -40.73
CA ASP A 32 -58.51 24.84 -42.17
C ASP A 32 -57.25 25.02 -43.09
N PRO A 33 -57.22 24.70 -44.42
CA PRO A 33 -56.47 23.56 -44.94
C PRO A 33 -55.38 23.86 -46.02
N LEU A 34 -54.55 22.82 -46.27
CA LEU A 34 -53.81 22.51 -47.51
C LEU A 34 -52.76 23.51 -48.04
N ILE A 35 -51.52 23.40 -47.54
CA ILE A 35 -50.29 23.53 -48.35
C ILE A 35 -49.32 22.44 -47.88
N ASN A 36 -48.76 21.67 -48.81
CA ASN A 36 -47.88 20.54 -48.57
C ASN A 36 -46.41 20.98 -48.78
N PRO A 37 -45.59 21.22 -47.73
CA PRO A 37 -44.15 21.36 -47.91
C PRO A 37 -43.46 20.01 -47.70
N LYS A 38 -42.51 19.69 -48.59
CA LYS A 38 -41.60 18.54 -48.50
C LYS A 38 -41.00 18.42 -47.09
N PRO A 39 -40.69 17.20 -46.59
CA PRO A 39 -40.01 17.05 -45.32
C PRO A 39 -38.60 17.66 -45.44
N GLU A 40 -38.39 18.80 -44.78
CA GLU A 40 -37.05 19.35 -44.57
C GLU A 40 -36.30 18.42 -43.62
N GLU A 41 -35.16 17.91 -44.09
CA GLU A 41 -34.25 17.10 -43.28
C GLU A 41 -33.77 17.92 -42.07
N PRO A 42 -33.70 17.34 -40.86
CA PRO A 42 -33.29 18.08 -39.67
C PRO A 42 -31.83 18.53 -39.81
N VAL A 43 -31.63 19.84 -39.95
CA VAL A 43 -30.31 20.47 -39.93
C VAL A 43 -29.74 20.34 -38.50
N LEU A 44 -28.64 19.63 -38.35
CA LEU A 44 -28.00 19.33 -37.06
C LEU A 44 -26.86 20.32 -36.81
N ALA A 45 -26.91 21.11 -35.75
CA ALA A 45 -25.84 22.05 -35.40
C ALA A 45 -24.80 21.41 -34.45
N CYS A 46 -23.53 21.75 -34.66
CA CYS A 46 -22.44 21.36 -33.76
C CYS A 46 -22.57 22.05 -32.39
N PRO A 47 -22.63 21.32 -31.27
CA PRO A 47 -22.85 21.94 -29.96
C PRO A 47 -21.65 22.74 -29.43
N ILE A 48 -20.48 22.68 -30.09
CA ILE A 48 -19.25 23.35 -29.65
C ILE A 48 -19.04 24.67 -30.39
N CYS A 49 -19.22 24.68 -31.72
CA CYS A 49 -19.00 25.86 -32.56
C CYS A 49 -20.25 26.36 -33.30
N ASN A 50 -21.39 25.66 -33.14
CA ASN A 50 -22.69 25.98 -33.73
C ASN A 50 -22.76 25.90 -35.27
N GLU A 51 -21.82 25.23 -35.91
CA GLU A 51 -21.80 24.99 -37.36
C GLU A 51 -22.86 23.97 -37.78
N THR A 52 -23.61 24.26 -38.83
CA THR A 52 -24.77 23.46 -39.27
C THR A 52 -24.35 22.36 -40.24
N MET A 53 -24.79 21.14 -39.96
CA MET A 53 -24.51 19.94 -40.72
C MET A 53 -25.81 19.30 -41.22
N ILE A 54 -25.75 18.73 -42.41
CA ILE A 54 -26.91 18.16 -43.11
C ILE A 54 -27.17 16.71 -42.68
N SER A 55 -26.25 16.07 -41.95
CA SER A 55 -26.43 14.72 -41.43
C SER A 55 -25.69 14.48 -40.11
N LEU A 56 -26.18 13.50 -39.34
CA LEU A 56 -25.58 13.12 -38.06
C LEU A 56 -24.16 12.55 -38.25
N THR A 57 -23.90 11.92 -39.39
CA THR A 57 -22.57 11.44 -39.79
C THR A 57 -21.59 12.59 -40.02
N GLN A 58 -22.01 13.64 -40.71
CA GLN A 58 -21.20 14.85 -40.91
C GLN A 58 -20.93 15.59 -39.59
N LEU A 59 -21.94 15.68 -38.72
CA LEU A 59 -21.76 16.26 -37.39
C LEU A 59 -20.75 15.47 -36.55
N ASN A 60 -20.82 14.14 -36.56
CA ASN A 60 -19.87 13.30 -35.82
C ASN A 60 -18.45 13.43 -36.39
N GLN A 61 -18.28 13.47 -37.71
CA GLN A 61 -16.98 13.68 -38.34
C GLN A 61 -16.37 15.04 -37.97
N HIS A 62 -17.17 16.11 -38.01
CA HIS A 62 -16.75 17.45 -37.58
C HIS A 62 -16.30 17.48 -36.10
N LEU A 63 -17.03 16.79 -35.22
CA LEU A 63 -16.65 16.65 -33.81
C LEU A 63 -15.31 15.93 -33.60
N ASP A 64 -14.99 14.96 -34.45
CA ASP A 64 -13.76 14.18 -34.35
C ASP A 64 -12.54 14.86 -35.02
N ASP A 65 -12.74 15.67 -36.05
CA ASP A 65 -11.64 16.33 -36.76
C ASP A 65 -11.25 17.68 -36.15
N GLU A 66 -12.24 18.51 -35.81
CA GLU A 66 -12.01 19.88 -35.32
C GLU A 66 -11.90 19.96 -33.79
N HIS A 67 -12.50 19.01 -33.07
CA HIS A 67 -12.59 19.04 -31.60
C HIS A 67 -11.91 17.87 -30.88
N SER A 68 -11.07 17.10 -31.60
CA SER A 68 -10.27 16.02 -31.01
C SER A 68 -8.88 16.50 -30.58
N ASP A 69 -8.59 16.31 -29.29
CA ASP A 69 -7.41 16.84 -28.58
C ASP A 69 -6.12 16.07 -28.97
N LYS A 70 -5.44 16.49 -30.05
CA LYS A 70 -4.15 15.93 -30.49
C LYS A 70 -2.98 16.60 -29.75
N SER A 71 -2.74 16.24 -28.50
CA SER A 71 -1.56 16.71 -27.75
C SER A 71 -0.50 15.61 -27.57
N PRO A 72 0.73 15.76 -28.12
CA PRO A 72 1.86 14.87 -27.82
C PRO A 72 2.53 15.26 -26.49
N ILE A 73 2.80 14.26 -25.64
CA ILE A 73 3.48 14.41 -24.35
C ILE A 73 5.00 14.51 -24.58
N VAL A 74 5.63 15.61 -24.16
CA VAL A 74 7.10 15.78 -24.17
C VAL A 74 7.64 15.80 -22.73
N PRO A 75 8.68 15.02 -22.38
CA PRO A 75 9.31 15.07 -21.05
C PRO A 75 10.35 16.20 -20.97
N ILE A 76 10.24 17.06 -19.96
CA ILE A 76 11.17 18.16 -19.69
C ILE A 76 12.26 17.68 -18.71
N GLY A 77 13.51 17.66 -19.17
CA GLY A 77 14.70 17.34 -18.39
C GLY A 77 15.22 18.52 -17.55
N LEU A 78 15.84 18.19 -16.41
CA LEU A 78 16.43 19.12 -15.44
C LEU A 78 17.61 19.90 -16.02
N ALA A 79 17.58 21.23 -15.89
CA ALA A 79 18.73 22.10 -16.13
C ALA A 79 19.60 22.24 -14.86
N ASN A 80 20.92 22.05 -15.02
CA ASN A 80 21.93 22.23 -13.99
C ASN A 80 22.19 23.71 -13.68
N ALA A 81 22.24 24.07 -12.40
CA ALA A 81 22.65 25.40 -11.94
C ALA A 81 24.18 25.53 -11.79
N PRO A 82 24.80 26.66 -12.18
CA PRO A 82 26.25 26.85 -12.09
C PRO A 82 26.69 27.28 -10.67
N LYS A 83 27.74 26.62 -10.16
CA LYS A 83 28.38 26.92 -8.87
C LYS A 83 29.39 28.06 -9.02
N SER A 84 29.07 29.25 -8.50
CA SER A 84 30.04 30.36 -8.37
C SER A 84 30.64 30.40 -6.95
N LYS A 85 31.91 30.00 -6.82
CA LYS A 85 32.76 30.24 -5.64
C LYS A 85 33.28 31.69 -5.68
N LYS A 86 32.62 32.63 -4.99
CA LYS A 86 33.24 33.93 -4.65
C LYS A 86 33.62 33.96 -3.18
N SER A 87 34.90 34.20 -2.93
CA SER A 87 35.48 34.44 -1.60
C SER A 87 34.86 35.71 -1.00
N LEU A 88 34.17 35.57 0.14
CA LEU A 88 33.61 36.71 0.89
C LEU A 88 34.74 37.46 1.60
N SER A 89 35.28 38.54 1.01
CA SER A 89 36.29 39.35 1.70
C SER A 89 35.65 40.22 2.78
N SER A 90 35.89 39.86 4.06
CA SER A 90 35.37 40.55 5.26
C SER A 90 36.34 41.58 5.83
N ALA A 91 37.21 42.17 5.00
CA ALA A 91 38.34 43.01 5.44
C ALA A 91 37.92 44.30 6.19
N ASN A 92 36.68 44.77 6.01
CA ASN A 92 36.21 46.08 6.50
C ASN A 92 35.30 46.01 7.75
N ILE A 93 35.29 44.90 8.49
CA ILE A 93 34.46 44.72 9.70
C ILE A 93 35.31 44.94 10.94
N SER A 94 34.76 45.66 11.91
CA SER A 94 35.38 45.90 13.21
C SER A 94 35.85 44.59 13.86
N ARG A 95 37.07 44.63 14.43
CA ARG A 95 37.67 43.52 15.18
C ARG A 95 37.84 43.83 16.67
N LYS A 96 37.34 44.99 17.12
CA LYS A 96 37.52 45.46 18.51
C LYS A 96 36.92 44.52 19.56
N HIS A 97 35.90 43.76 19.20
CA HIS A 97 35.18 42.82 20.06
C HIS A 97 35.67 41.36 19.92
N TRP A 98 36.73 41.12 19.14
CA TRP A 98 37.21 39.75 18.93
C TRP A 98 37.93 39.27 20.18
N VAL A 99 37.51 38.10 20.67
CA VAL A 99 38.20 37.42 21.76
C VAL A 99 39.54 36.89 21.24
N GLU A 100 40.60 37.06 22.03
CA GLU A 100 41.92 36.50 21.73
C GLU A 100 41.99 35.02 22.10
N ALA A 101 42.82 34.28 21.38
CA ALA A 101 43.02 32.86 21.64
C ALA A 101 43.80 32.63 22.93
N ALA A 102 43.18 32.04 23.95
CA ALA A 102 43.84 31.66 25.21
C ALA A 102 44.37 30.21 25.15
N PRO A 103 45.43 29.85 25.90
CA PRO A 103 45.86 28.46 26.04
C PRO A 103 44.74 27.58 26.61
N GLY A 104 44.53 26.40 26.03
CA GLY A 104 43.42 25.49 26.35
C GLY A 104 42.07 25.84 25.72
N GLN A 105 41.95 26.91 24.93
CA GLN A 105 40.64 27.39 24.47
C GLN A 105 39.98 26.43 23.46
N THR A 106 38.75 26.06 23.75
CA THR A 106 37.89 25.23 22.89
C THR A 106 36.86 26.08 22.15
N CYS A 107 36.28 25.49 21.09
CA CYS A 107 35.23 26.11 20.30
C CYS A 107 34.05 26.58 21.17
N ALA A 108 33.57 27.80 20.96
CA ALA A 108 32.46 28.38 21.73
C ALA A 108 31.06 27.79 21.42
N HIS A 109 30.97 26.59 20.82
CA HIS A 109 29.70 25.90 20.59
C HIS A 109 29.47 24.90 21.71
N GLU A 110 28.27 24.89 22.31
CA GLU A 110 27.93 24.18 23.56
C GLU A 110 28.23 22.67 23.57
N SER A 111 28.41 22.04 22.41
CA SER A 111 28.71 20.61 22.25
C SER A 111 30.07 20.33 21.59
N CYS A 112 30.95 21.32 21.44
CA CYS A 112 32.19 21.19 20.68
C CYS A 112 33.44 21.39 21.55
N SER A 113 34.22 20.32 21.72
CA SER A 113 35.48 20.35 22.46
C SER A 113 36.73 20.52 21.58
N VAL A 114 36.55 20.94 20.32
CA VAL A 114 37.69 21.12 19.40
C VAL A 114 38.56 22.30 19.86
N PRO A 115 39.89 22.12 20.02
CA PRO A 115 40.79 23.20 20.40
C PRO A 115 40.91 24.23 19.26
N VAL A 116 40.81 25.51 19.61
CA VAL A 116 40.76 26.64 18.66
C VAL A 116 41.91 27.64 18.85
N GLU A 117 42.90 27.31 19.67
CA GLU A 117 44.02 28.19 20.01
C GLU A 117 44.85 28.64 18.80
N ARG A 118 45.14 27.72 17.87
CA ARG A 118 45.98 28.00 16.68
C ARG A 118 45.19 28.27 15.41
N ASN A 119 44.00 27.67 15.28
CA ASN A 119 43.21 27.63 14.04
C ASN A 119 41.77 28.10 14.24
N GLY A 120 41.50 28.80 15.33
CA GLY A 120 40.18 29.34 15.63
C GLY A 120 39.79 30.48 14.71
N ILE A 121 38.49 30.58 14.44
CA ILE A 121 37.92 31.61 13.59
C ILE A 121 36.94 32.42 14.44
N ASN A 122 37.22 33.71 14.62
CA ASN A 122 36.29 34.60 15.31
C ASN A 122 35.02 34.82 14.48
N CYS A 123 33.84 34.71 15.10
CA CYS A 123 32.61 35.16 14.48
C CYS A 123 32.69 36.68 14.24
N ARG A 124 32.40 37.15 13.02
CA ARG A 124 32.49 38.59 12.69
C ARG A 124 31.41 39.42 13.39
N GLN A 125 30.32 38.80 13.85
CA GLN A 125 29.26 39.46 14.61
C GLN A 125 29.54 39.44 16.13
N CYS A 126 29.66 38.26 16.76
CA CYS A 126 29.82 38.17 18.23
C CYS A 126 31.27 38.15 18.74
N GLY A 127 32.27 37.96 17.88
CA GLY A 127 33.69 38.00 18.26
C GLY A 127 34.26 36.74 18.92
N LEU A 128 33.42 35.78 19.34
CA LEU A 128 33.85 34.50 19.94
C LEU A 128 34.58 33.59 18.93
N LEU A 129 35.49 32.73 19.42
CA LEU A 129 36.23 31.76 18.60
C LEU A 129 35.44 30.47 18.36
N PHE A 130 35.45 30.01 17.11
CA PHE A 130 34.84 28.75 16.69
C PHE A 130 35.78 27.95 15.79
N CYS A 131 35.59 26.63 15.75
CA CYS A 131 36.20 25.79 14.73
C CYS A 131 35.58 26.08 13.35
N ARG A 132 36.23 25.60 12.28
CA ARG A 132 35.80 25.85 10.89
C ARG A 132 34.36 25.40 10.59
N PRO A 133 33.89 24.23 11.06
CA PRO A 133 32.49 23.81 10.91
C PRO A 133 31.49 24.77 11.58
N HIS A 134 31.77 25.22 12.81
CA HIS A 134 30.83 26.05 13.58
C HIS A 134 30.85 27.54 13.23
N SER A 135 31.74 27.96 12.33
CA SER A 135 31.83 29.32 11.80
C SER A 135 31.55 29.41 10.30
N VAL A 136 31.00 28.36 9.67
CA VAL A 136 30.86 28.31 8.19
C VAL A 136 29.82 29.29 7.63
N TYR A 137 28.96 29.82 8.48
CA TYR A 137 27.80 30.61 8.07
C TYR A 137 28.20 32.01 7.61
N ALA A 138 27.35 32.60 6.76
CA ALA A 138 27.54 33.94 6.25
C ALA A 138 26.34 34.82 6.56
N LYS A 139 26.58 36.04 7.05
CA LYS A 139 25.55 37.05 7.31
C LYS A 139 26.05 38.40 6.86
N LYS A 140 25.17 39.24 6.31
CA LYS A 140 25.52 40.61 5.95
C LYS A 140 25.64 41.46 7.22
N LEU A 141 26.82 42.05 7.40
CA LEU A 141 27.13 42.93 8.52
C LEU A 141 27.62 44.28 8.01
N GLU A 142 27.29 45.35 8.71
CA GLU A 142 27.93 46.64 8.50
C GLU A 142 29.32 46.69 9.17
N LYS A 143 30.05 47.79 8.98
CA LYS A 143 31.43 47.96 9.48
C LYS A 143 31.52 47.83 11.01
N SER A 144 30.46 48.17 11.74
CA SER A 144 30.37 48.09 13.20
C SER A 144 30.16 46.65 13.73
N ALA A 145 30.06 45.65 12.85
CA ALA A 145 29.67 44.27 13.15
C ALA A 145 28.17 44.06 13.49
N GLN A 146 27.32 45.07 13.30
CA GLN A 146 25.87 44.92 13.42
C GLN A 146 25.23 44.30 12.16
N PRO A 147 24.08 43.61 12.27
CA PRO A 147 23.34 43.09 11.13
C PRO A 147 22.80 44.19 10.21
N ASP A 148 23.08 44.08 8.91
CA ASP A 148 22.46 44.92 7.87
C ASP A 148 22.11 44.06 6.64
N PRO A 149 20.87 43.53 6.54
CA PRO A 149 20.44 42.70 5.42
C PRO A 149 20.41 43.42 4.07
N ALA A 150 20.25 44.74 4.07
CA ALA A 150 20.12 45.53 2.84
C ALA A 150 21.52 45.83 2.27
N ASN A 151 22.35 46.54 3.03
CA ASN A 151 23.60 47.13 2.53
C ASN A 151 24.87 46.54 3.15
N GLY A 152 24.75 45.57 4.06
CA GLY A 152 25.88 44.96 4.74
C GLY A 152 26.77 44.10 3.82
N ILE A 153 28.02 43.92 4.25
CA ILE A 153 29.02 43.09 3.59
C ILE A 153 28.89 41.66 4.11
N TRP A 154 28.93 40.69 3.21
CA TRP A 154 28.90 39.29 3.58
C TRP A 154 30.10 38.90 4.46
N ALA A 155 29.80 38.48 5.68
CA ALA A 155 30.77 38.20 6.72
C ALA A 155 30.59 36.80 7.29
N ARG A 156 31.70 36.19 7.71
CA ARG A 156 31.69 34.88 8.35
C ARG A 156 31.17 34.96 9.78
N VAL A 157 30.18 34.16 10.14
CA VAL A 157 29.55 34.15 11.47
C VAL A 157 29.35 32.73 11.98
N CYS A 158 29.11 32.60 13.30
CA CYS A 158 28.71 31.33 13.90
C CYS A 158 27.24 30.99 13.61
N ARG A 159 26.86 29.75 13.89
CA ARG A 159 25.47 29.26 13.73
C ARG A 159 24.47 30.14 14.46
N GLY A 160 24.70 30.43 15.75
CA GLY A 160 23.77 31.24 16.55
C GLY A 160 23.54 32.64 15.97
N CYS A 161 24.60 33.33 15.54
CA CYS A 161 24.46 34.64 14.88
C CYS A 161 23.75 34.56 13.51
N PHE A 162 23.85 33.43 12.81
CA PHE A 162 23.16 33.22 11.54
C PHE A 162 21.66 32.97 11.74
N GLU A 163 21.31 32.13 12.71
CA GLU A 163 19.93 31.78 13.06
C GLU A 163 19.20 32.94 13.72
N SER A 164 19.90 33.79 14.48
CA SER A 164 19.29 34.96 15.15
C SER A 164 18.87 36.11 14.21
N ARG A 165 18.86 35.89 12.88
CA ARG A 165 18.43 36.91 11.94
C ARG A 165 16.89 37.02 11.91
N PRO A 166 16.33 38.23 11.77
CA PRO A 166 14.91 38.39 11.54
C PRO A 166 14.47 37.55 10.32
N GLY A 167 13.39 36.80 10.46
CA GLY A 167 12.84 35.94 9.40
C GLY A 167 13.58 34.63 9.14
N PHE A 168 14.48 34.17 10.02
CA PHE A 168 15.06 32.82 9.90
C PHE A 168 14.01 31.71 10.06
N ASP A 169 13.10 31.88 11.03
CA ASP A 169 12.01 30.93 11.33
C ASP A 169 10.68 31.33 10.68
N ASP A 170 10.66 32.38 9.86
CA ASP A 170 9.47 32.82 9.14
C ASP A 170 9.24 31.91 7.92
N ASN A 171 8.56 30.79 8.15
CA ASN A 171 8.06 29.92 7.09
C ASN A 171 6.87 30.54 6.31
N SER A 172 6.44 31.75 6.70
CA SER A 172 5.42 32.56 6.02
C SER A 172 6.01 33.29 4.82
N GLY A 173 6.46 32.54 3.82
CA GLY A 173 6.74 33.10 2.49
C GLY A 173 5.47 33.55 1.78
N MET A 174 5.61 34.24 0.65
CA MET A 174 4.47 34.52 -0.23
C MET A 174 3.94 33.21 -0.80
N LEU A 175 2.80 32.75 -0.30
CA LEU A 175 2.09 31.58 -0.81
C LEU A 175 1.15 32.01 -1.94
N ARG A 176 1.36 31.45 -3.13
CA ARG A 176 0.43 31.60 -4.26
C ARG A 176 -0.31 30.29 -4.48
N ASP A 177 -1.54 30.21 -4.02
CA ASP A 177 -2.39 29.05 -4.23
C ASP A 177 -2.96 29.06 -5.67
N LEU A 178 -2.55 28.07 -6.47
CA LEU A 178 -3.07 27.86 -7.83
C LEU A 178 -4.05 26.68 -7.89
N THR A 179 -4.43 26.11 -6.75
CA THR A 179 -5.27 24.91 -6.67
C THR A 179 -6.62 25.12 -7.35
N PHE A 180 -7.25 26.28 -7.16
CA PHE A 180 -8.53 26.60 -7.81
C PHE A 180 -8.39 26.65 -9.35
N SER A 181 -7.39 27.37 -9.86
CA SER A 181 -7.13 27.47 -11.30
C SER A 181 -6.76 26.11 -11.91
N PHE A 182 -5.95 25.31 -11.20
CA PHE A 182 -5.62 23.95 -11.60
C PHE A 182 -6.87 23.07 -11.65
N LYS A 183 -7.71 23.07 -10.60
CA LYS A 183 -8.96 22.30 -10.56
C LYS A 183 -9.88 22.69 -11.71
N LYS A 184 -10.08 23.98 -11.96
CA LYS A 184 -10.92 24.48 -13.08
C LYS A 184 -10.42 23.97 -14.43
N LYS A 185 -9.10 24.05 -14.70
CA LYS A 185 -8.51 23.52 -15.94
C LYS A 185 -8.58 22.01 -16.03
N ARG A 186 -8.35 21.30 -14.93
CA ARG A 186 -8.42 19.84 -14.88
C ARG A 186 -9.86 19.34 -15.08
N GLN A 187 -10.85 20.06 -14.59
CA GLN A 187 -12.25 19.64 -14.62
C GLN A 187 -12.74 19.40 -16.05
N THR A 188 -12.40 20.27 -16.99
CA THR A 188 -12.77 20.10 -18.40
C THR A 188 -12.24 18.78 -18.97
N HIS A 189 -10.96 18.47 -18.74
CA HIS A 189 -10.38 17.20 -19.19
C HIS A 189 -10.99 15.97 -18.49
N VAL A 190 -11.32 16.09 -17.20
CA VAL A 190 -11.97 15.01 -16.44
C VAL A 190 -13.38 14.76 -16.97
N ASP A 191 -14.16 15.82 -17.22
CA ASP A 191 -15.52 15.74 -17.75
C ASP A 191 -15.52 15.14 -19.16
N SER A 192 -14.63 15.60 -20.04
CA SER A 192 -14.45 15.02 -21.38
C SER A 192 -14.12 13.53 -21.31
N ARG A 193 -13.18 13.13 -20.45
CA ARG A 193 -12.81 11.72 -20.28
C ARG A 193 -13.97 10.89 -19.73
N ARG A 194 -14.71 11.44 -18.75
CA ARG A 194 -15.90 10.80 -18.19
C ARG A 194 -16.96 10.56 -19.26
N LEU A 195 -17.25 11.55 -20.10
CA LEU A 195 -18.20 11.41 -21.21
C LEU A 195 -17.77 10.35 -22.23
N VAL A 196 -16.46 10.23 -22.50
CA VAL A 196 -15.94 9.16 -23.37
C VAL A 196 -16.17 7.79 -22.74
N VAL A 197 -15.85 7.62 -21.45
CA VAL A 197 -16.08 6.36 -20.72
C VAL A 197 -17.56 5.99 -20.72
N GLU A 198 -18.45 6.92 -20.38
CA GLU A 198 -19.90 6.71 -20.38
C GLU A 198 -20.43 6.36 -21.78
N ARG A 199 -19.90 6.98 -22.84
CA ARG A 199 -20.24 6.61 -24.22
C ARG A 199 -19.81 5.19 -24.56
N LEU A 200 -18.59 4.79 -24.20
CA LEU A 200 -18.08 3.43 -24.45
C LEU A 200 -18.85 2.38 -23.65
N GLU A 201 -19.15 2.65 -22.38
CA GLU A 201 -19.94 1.78 -21.51
C GLU A 201 -21.35 1.60 -22.07
N ASN A 202 -22.03 2.69 -22.44
CA ASN A 202 -23.37 2.62 -23.04
C ASN A 202 -23.39 1.84 -24.35
N ARG A 203 -22.37 1.98 -25.21
CA ARG A 203 -22.22 1.15 -26.42
C ARG A 203 -22.04 -0.31 -26.05
N MET A 204 -21.19 -0.63 -25.08
CA MET A 204 -20.98 -2.01 -24.64
C MET A 204 -22.24 -2.64 -24.06
N VAL A 205 -23.01 -1.89 -23.25
CA VAL A 205 -24.32 -2.34 -22.74
C VAL A 205 -25.29 -2.62 -23.88
N LYS A 206 -25.43 -1.69 -24.84
CA LYS A 206 -26.31 -1.89 -26.01
C LYS A 206 -25.91 -3.12 -26.82
N LEU A 207 -24.61 -3.33 -27.03
CA LEU A 207 -24.06 -4.50 -27.71
C LEU A 207 -24.44 -5.78 -26.98
N VAL A 208 -24.19 -5.85 -25.67
CA VAL A 208 -24.50 -7.02 -24.84
C VAL A 208 -26.00 -7.30 -24.85
N VAL A 209 -26.84 -6.30 -24.59
CA VAL A 209 -28.31 -6.45 -24.59
C VAL A 209 -28.83 -6.96 -25.93
N GLY A 210 -28.38 -6.36 -27.04
CA GLY A 210 -28.82 -6.75 -28.37
C GLY A 210 -28.41 -8.18 -28.75
N LEU A 211 -27.15 -8.54 -28.48
CA LEU A 211 -26.65 -9.88 -28.78
C LEU A 211 -27.26 -10.94 -27.87
N SER A 212 -27.48 -10.66 -26.58
CA SER A 212 -28.17 -11.58 -25.67
C SER A 212 -29.62 -11.82 -26.11
N LYS A 213 -30.32 -10.80 -26.61
CA LYS A 213 -31.67 -10.95 -27.18
C LYS A 213 -31.64 -11.87 -28.41
N MET A 214 -30.71 -11.62 -29.33
CA MET A 214 -30.53 -12.45 -30.53
C MET A 214 -30.16 -13.90 -30.22
N ASP A 215 -29.40 -14.13 -29.15
CA ASP A 215 -29.01 -15.49 -28.74
C ASP A 215 -30.19 -16.28 -28.16
N ARG A 216 -31.13 -15.61 -27.46
CA ARG A 216 -32.38 -16.22 -26.97
C ARG A 216 -33.35 -16.56 -28.10
N GLU A 217 -33.39 -15.73 -29.13
CA GLU A 217 -34.25 -15.90 -30.31
C GLU A 217 -33.63 -16.82 -31.37
N ARG A 218 -32.48 -17.43 -31.07
CA ARG A 218 -31.70 -18.21 -32.01
C ARG A 218 -32.36 -19.54 -32.34
N GLY A 219 -32.64 -19.77 -33.62
CA GLY A 219 -33.03 -21.07 -34.16
C GLY A 219 -31.83 -22.01 -34.39
N LEU A 220 -32.09 -23.23 -34.86
CA LEU A 220 -31.03 -24.16 -35.29
C LEU A 220 -30.20 -23.54 -36.43
N PHE A 221 -29.01 -23.02 -36.09
CA PHE A 221 -27.93 -22.52 -36.94
C PHE A 221 -28.34 -21.98 -38.33
N SER A 222 -28.85 -20.74 -38.39
CA SER A 222 -29.13 -20.07 -39.67
C SER A 222 -27.99 -19.15 -40.10
N TYR A 223 -27.57 -19.21 -41.37
CA TYR A 223 -26.69 -18.21 -41.98
C TYR A 223 -27.21 -16.77 -41.82
N LYS A 224 -28.55 -16.61 -41.73
CA LYS A 224 -29.21 -15.33 -41.45
C LYS A 224 -28.84 -14.75 -40.08
N ASP A 225 -28.55 -15.59 -39.09
CA ASP A 225 -28.18 -15.12 -37.74
C ASP A 225 -26.79 -14.49 -37.72
N VAL A 226 -25.86 -15.06 -38.50
CA VAL A 226 -24.50 -14.52 -38.66
C VAL A 226 -24.52 -13.16 -39.35
N GLN A 227 -25.36 -12.98 -40.37
CA GLN A 227 -25.52 -11.68 -41.06
C GLN A 227 -26.17 -10.64 -40.14
N ARG A 228 -27.27 -10.99 -39.46
CA ARG A 228 -27.94 -10.12 -38.48
C ARG A 228 -26.98 -9.65 -37.38
N LYS A 229 -26.14 -10.54 -36.85
CA LYS A 229 -25.09 -10.19 -35.87
C LYS A 229 -24.10 -9.17 -36.43
N ARG A 230 -23.62 -9.36 -37.66
CA ARG A 230 -22.64 -8.45 -38.30
C ARG A 230 -23.24 -7.08 -38.61
N GLU A 231 -24.49 -7.04 -39.06
CA GLU A 231 -25.23 -5.79 -39.30
C GLU A 231 -25.39 -5.02 -37.99
N PHE A 232 -25.89 -5.68 -36.94
CA PHE A 232 -26.02 -5.07 -35.63
C PHE A 232 -24.69 -4.55 -35.04
N GLU A 233 -23.60 -5.31 -35.17
CA GLU A 233 -22.26 -4.89 -34.73
C GLU A 233 -21.75 -3.64 -35.47
N ARG A 234 -22.11 -3.47 -36.75
CA ARG A 234 -21.72 -2.32 -37.57
C ARG A 234 -22.61 -1.10 -37.34
N ASP A 235 -23.90 -1.31 -37.09
CA ASP A 235 -24.86 -0.21 -36.87
C ASP A 235 -24.64 0.47 -35.51
N LEU A 236 -24.06 -0.25 -34.54
CA LEU A 236 -23.78 0.29 -33.21
C LEU A 236 -22.68 1.37 -33.23
N VAL A 237 -21.68 1.23 -34.09
CA VAL A 237 -20.55 2.15 -34.17
C VAL A 237 -19.98 2.19 -35.59
N PRO A 238 -19.71 3.38 -36.15
CA PRO A 238 -19.04 3.48 -37.45
C PRO A 238 -17.66 2.82 -37.40
N TRP A 239 -17.40 1.93 -38.34
CA TRP A 239 -16.11 1.27 -38.45
C TRP A 239 -15.15 2.10 -39.29
N GLU A 240 -13.95 2.29 -38.77
CA GLU A 240 -12.89 3.00 -39.47
C GLU A 240 -12.51 2.25 -40.77
N ASN A 241 -12.27 2.99 -41.85
CA ASN A 241 -11.92 2.39 -43.12
C ASN A 241 -10.53 1.74 -43.04
N GLU A 242 -10.49 0.41 -43.08
CA GLU A 242 -9.27 -0.39 -42.90
C GLU A 242 -8.18 -0.13 -43.95
N VAL A 243 -8.56 0.32 -45.15
CA VAL A 243 -7.63 0.63 -46.24
C VAL A 243 -6.77 1.85 -45.89
N LEU A 244 -7.36 2.81 -45.17
CA LEU A 244 -6.70 4.04 -44.75
C LEU A 244 -5.80 3.84 -43.52
N VAL A 245 -5.83 2.66 -42.89
CA VAL A 245 -5.13 2.39 -41.63
C VAL A 245 -4.01 1.34 -41.85
N PRO A 246 -2.77 1.78 -42.13
CA PRO A 246 -1.65 0.87 -42.34
C PRO A 246 -1.04 0.33 -41.04
N ARG A 247 -1.37 0.91 -39.88
CA ARG A 247 -0.79 0.58 -38.57
C ARG A 247 -1.86 0.45 -37.50
N CYS A 248 -1.64 -0.45 -36.54
CA CYS A 248 -2.53 -0.64 -35.40
C CYS A 248 -2.69 0.66 -34.60
N ARG A 249 -3.94 1.06 -34.30
CA ARG A 249 -4.24 2.27 -33.52
C ARG A 249 -3.73 2.26 -32.07
N ILE A 250 -3.31 1.09 -31.56
CA ILE A 250 -2.83 0.92 -30.19
C ILE A 250 -1.31 0.75 -30.13
N CYS A 251 -0.76 -0.30 -30.74
CA CYS A 251 0.68 -0.59 -30.67
C CYS A 251 1.50 0.02 -31.79
N ASN A 252 0.86 0.71 -32.75
CA ASN A 252 1.48 1.32 -33.93
C ASN A 252 2.26 0.33 -34.84
N GLN A 253 2.10 -0.98 -34.65
CA GLN A 253 2.70 -1.98 -35.52
C GLN A 253 2.05 -1.93 -36.90
N ARG A 254 2.88 -2.00 -37.95
CA ARG A 254 2.41 -2.06 -39.34
C ARG A 254 1.70 -3.39 -39.61
N PHE A 255 0.51 -3.30 -40.19
CA PHE A 255 -0.24 -4.48 -40.62
C PHE A 255 0.47 -5.17 -41.79
N SER A 256 0.38 -6.49 -41.80
CA SER A 256 1.00 -7.36 -42.80
C SER A 256 0.12 -8.59 -43.03
N TYR A 257 0.58 -9.54 -43.85
CA TYR A 257 -0.13 -10.80 -44.04
C TYR A 257 -0.31 -11.59 -42.72
N PHE A 258 0.70 -11.54 -41.85
CA PHE A 258 0.70 -12.22 -40.54
C PHE A 258 -0.02 -11.41 -39.46
N LEU A 259 0.05 -10.08 -39.53
CA LEU A 259 -0.63 -9.19 -38.58
C LEU A 259 -1.88 -8.59 -39.24
N ARG A 260 -3.02 -9.26 -39.03
CA ARG A 260 -4.30 -8.87 -39.62
C ARG A 260 -4.94 -7.69 -38.90
N ARG A 261 -5.81 -7.00 -39.64
CA ARG A 261 -6.65 -5.90 -39.17
C ARG A 261 -7.91 -6.44 -38.52
N HIS A 262 -8.34 -5.80 -37.44
CA HIS A 262 -9.58 -6.10 -36.76
C HIS A 262 -10.23 -4.82 -36.23
N HIS A 263 -11.55 -4.69 -36.41
CA HIS A 263 -12.30 -3.60 -35.80
C HIS A 263 -12.67 -3.94 -34.36
N CYS A 264 -12.55 -2.96 -33.47
CA CYS A 264 -13.16 -3.03 -32.16
C CYS A 264 -14.68 -2.79 -32.27
N ARG A 265 -15.49 -3.67 -31.67
CA ARG A 265 -16.96 -3.57 -31.69
C ARG A 265 -17.53 -2.47 -30.79
N ILE A 266 -16.67 -1.73 -30.05
CA ILE A 266 -17.07 -0.67 -29.14
C ILE A 266 -16.71 0.72 -29.69
N CYS A 267 -15.47 0.89 -30.18
CA CYS A 267 -15.00 2.17 -30.74
C CYS A 267 -14.87 2.21 -32.26
N GLY A 268 -14.95 1.08 -32.96
CA GLY A 268 -14.84 1.02 -34.43
C GLY A 268 -13.41 1.18 -34.98
N LEU A 269 -12.40 1.40 -34.13
CA LEU A 269 -11.00 1.55 -34.55
C LEU A 269 -10.37 0.24 -35.03
N VAL A 270 -9.40 0.36 -35.94
CA VAL A 270 -8.64 -0.78 -36.47
C VAL A 270 -7.42 -1.11 -35.59
N VAL A 271 -7.42 -2.31 -35.04
CA VAL A 271 -6.41 -2.83 -34.09
C VAL A 271 -5.92 -4.22 -34.50
N CYS A 272 -4.79 -4.66 -33.94
CA CYS A 272 -4.26 -6.01 -34.17
C CYS A 272 -4.78 -7.02 -33.14
N GLY A 273 -4.72 -8.30 -33.51
CA GLY A 273 -5.06 -9.46 -32.64
C GLY A 273 -3.83 -10.22 -32.14
N ASP A 274 -2.71 -9.52 -32.00
CA ASP A 274 -1.43 -10.09 -31.58
C ASP A 274 -1.47 -10.52 -30.10
N MET A 275 -1.12 -11.78 -29.81
CA MET A 275 -1.20 -12.36 -28.46
C MET A 275 -0.19 -11.72 -27.51
N ASP A 276 1.00 -11.38 -28.00
CA ASP A 276 2.06 -10.80 -27.18
C ASP A 276 1.74 -9.36 -26.76
N ARG A 277 1.15 -8.59 -27.68
CA ARG A 277 0.85 -7.17 -27.46
C ARG A 277 -0.54 -6.91 -26.91
N ASP A 278 -1.42 -7.90 -26.98
CA ASP A 278 -2.78 -7.88 -26.46
C ASP A 278 -3.56 -6.58 -26.76
N CYS A 279 -3.60 -6.18 -28.04
CA CYS A 279 -4.32 -4.96 -28.45
C CYS A 279 -5.83 -5.19 -28.56
N SER A 280 -6.28 -6.42 -28.81
CA SER A 280 -7.70 -6.79 -28.84
C SER A 280 -7.89 -8.28 -28.60
N ARG A 281 -9.03 -8.64 -27.98
CA ARG A 281 -9.45 -10.03 -27.78
C ARG A 281 -10.93 -10.20 -28.07
N ASP A 282 -11.32 -11.39 -28.50
CA ASP A 282 -12.71 -11.81 -28.51
C ASP A 282 -13.14 -12.16 -27.09
N VAL A 283 -14.14 -11.47 -26.57
CA VAL A 283 -14.69 -11.64 -25.23
C VAL A 283 -16.11 -12.16 -25.35
N ALA A 284 -16.43 -13.22 -24.62
CA ALA A 284 -17.78 -13.78 -24.60
C ALA A 284 -18.77 -12.80 -23.97
N ILE A 285 -19.97 -12.67 -24.54
CA ILE A 285 -20.93 -11.64 -24.10
C ILE A 285 -21.43 -11.86 -22.67
N ASN A 286 -21.45 -13.11 -22.19
CA ASN A 286 -21.84 -13.44 -20.82
C ASN A 286 -20.83 -12.89 -19.80
N ILE A 287 -19.53 -12.92 -20.12
CA ILE A 287 -18.48 -12.32 -19.28
C ILE A 287 -18.64 -10.80 -19.24
N LEU A 288 -18.93 -10.18 -20.40
CA LEU A 288 -19.19 -8.73 -20.45
C LEU A 288 -20.45 -8.36 -19.66
N ALA A 289 -21.52 -9.15 -19.74
CA ALA A 289 -22.74 -8.95 -18.98
C ALA A 289 -22.48 -9.00 -17.46
N GLU A 290 -21.72 -10.00 -17.00
CA GLU A 290 -21.33 -10.12 -15.60
C GLU A 290 -20.52 -8.90 -15.12
N LYS A 291 -19.50 -8.50 -15.89
CA LYS A 291 -18.65 -7.34 -15.55
C LYS A 291 -19.39 -6.00 -15.63
N LEU A 292 -20.48 -5.92 -16.38
CA LEU A 292 -21.39 -4.77 -16.43
C LEU A 292 -22.52 -4.84 -15.38
N GLU A 293 -22.47 -5.81 -14.46
CA GLU A 293 -23.48 -6.00 -13.40
C GLU A 293 -24.89 -6.26 -13.97
N ARG A 294 -24.94 -6.87 -15.15
CA ARG A 294 -26.15 -7.31 -15.85
C ARG A 294 -26.30 -8.82 -15.76
N ALA A 295 -26.41 -9.31 -14.52
CA ALA A 295 -26.54 -10.74 -14.22
C ALA A 295 -27.75 -11.38 -14.92
N ASP A 296 -28.80 -10.59 -15.19
CA ASP A 296 -29.98 -10.98 -15.99
C ASP A 296 -29.65 -11.44 -17.42
N LEU A 297 -28.48 -11.05 -17.93
CA LEU A 297 -27.99 -11.35 -19.28
C LEU A 297 -26.75 -12.26 -19.28
N ALA A 298 -26.25 -12.68 -18.12
CA ALA A 298 -25.02 -13.47 -17.96
C ALA A 298 -25.22 -14.98 -18.19
N THR A 299 -26.26 -15.37 -18.93
CA THR A 299 -26.47 -16.77 -19.33
C THR A 299 -25.38 -17.21 -20.31
N SER A 300 -25.03 -18.50 -20.31
CA SER A 300 -24.07 -19.08 -21.26
C SER A 300 -24.46 -18.70 -22.69
N SER A 301 -23.56 -18.01 -23.38
CA SER A 301 -23.77 -17.54 -24.74
C SER A 301 -22.65 -18.02 -25.64
N MET A 302 -23.01 -18.37 -26.87
CA MET A 302 -22.02 -18.71 -27.90
C MET A 302 -21.45 -17.47 -28.61
N TYR A 303 -21.97 -16.27 -28.33
CA TYR A 303 -21.49 -15.06 -28.97
C TYR A 303 -20.29 -14.48 -28.24
N ALA A 304 -19.26 -14.18 -29.03
CA ALA A 304 -18.12 -13.38 -28.63
C ALA A 304 -17.99 -12.14 -29.53
N VAL A 305 -17.42 -11.09 -28.95
CA VAL A 305 -17.22 -9.78 -29.59
C VAL A 305 -15.79 -9.32 -29.37
N ARG A 306 -15.19 -8.75 -30.42
CA ARG A 306 -13.82 -8.24 -30.32
C ARG A 306 -13.79 -6.87 -29.67
N VAL A 307 -13.13 -6.77 -28.52
CA VAL A 307 -12.95 -5.52 -27.77
C VAL A 307 -11.47 -5.19 -27.74
N CYS A 308 -11.12 -3.93 -28.01
CA CYS A 308 -9.73 -3.47 -27.90
C CYS A 308 -9.37 -3.21 -26.44
N ARG A 309 -8.07 -3.24 -26.15
CA ARG A 309 -7.55 -2.97 -24.80
C ARG A 309 -8.02 -1.62 -24.27
N ASP A 310 -7.93 -0.56 -25.07
CA ASP A 310 -8.28 0.79 -24.61
C ASP A 310 -9.76 0.90 -24.19
N CYS A 311 -10.69 0.26 -24.92
CA CYS A 311 -12.10 0.22 -24.53
C CYS A 311 -12.33 -0.62 -23.27
N LYS A 312 -11.68 -1.78 -23.17
CA LYS A 312 -11.74 -2.63 -21.97
C LYS A 312 -11.25 -1.82 -20.75
N ASP A 313 -10.08 -1.23 -20.83
CA ASP A 313 -9.43 -0.53 -19.72
C ASP A 313 -10.16 0.77 -19.37
N SER A 314 -10.72 1.48 -20.36
CA SER A 314 -11.52 2.68 -20.11
C SER A 314 -12.83 2.38 -19.37
N VAL A 315 -13.54 1.31 -19.76
CA VAL A 315 -14.84 0.94 -19.16
C VAL A 315 -14.66 0.26 -17.81
N PHE A 316 -13.73 -0.70 -17.71
CA PHE A 316 -13.59 -1.54 -16.52
C PHE A 316 -12.45 -1.12 -15.59
N GLY A 317 -11.52 -0.26 -16.02
CA GLY A 317 -10.31 0.05 -15.24
C GLY A 317 -10.60 0.61 -13.85
N HIS A 318 -11.51 1.58 -13.75
CA HIS A 318 -11.88 2.14 -12.44
C HIS A 318 -12.59 1.11 -11.55
N LYS A 319 -13.55 0.37 -12.11
CA LYS A 319 -14.32 -0.66 -11.38
C LYS A 319 -13.42 -1.80 -10.89
N ASN A 320 -12.51 -2.28 -11.75
CA ASN A 320 -11.54 -3.32 -11.40
C ASN A 320 -10.59 -2.84 -10.31
N PHE A 321 -10.08 -1.60 -10.42
CA PHE A 321 -9.21 -1.03 -9.40
C PHE A 321 -9.89 -0.92 -8.03
N LEU A 322 -11.15 -0.51 -7.98
CA LEU A 322 -11.90 -0.47 -6.72
C LEU A 322 -12.08 -1.87 -6.12
N LYS A 323 -12.39 -2.88 -6.95
CA LYS A 323 -12.48 -4.28 -6.51
C LYS A 323 -11.12 -4.79 -6.00
N GLU A 324 -10.03 -4.49 -6.69
CA GLU A 324 -8.67 -4.86 -6.27
C GLU A 324 -8.26 -4.23 -4.92
N ILE A 325 -8.78 -3.04 -4.59
CA ILE A 325 -8.55 -2.42 -3.26
C ILE A 325 -9.31 -3.16 -2.16
N GLU A 326 -10.52 -3.65 -2.45
CA GLU A 326 -11.35 -4.39 -1.50
C GLU A 326 -10.87 -5.83 -1.31
N GLU A 327 -10.25 -6.42 -2.33
CA GLU A 327 -9.67 -7.75 -2.28
C GLU A 327 -8.48 -7.83 -1.31
N PRO A 328 -8.30 -8.98 -0.63
CA PRO A 328 -7.15 -9.16 0.23
C PRO A 328 -5.86 -9.11 -0.60
N LEU A 329 -4.82 -8.50 -0.04
CA LEU A 329 -3.50 -8.43 -0.66
C LEU A 329 -3.04 -9.82 -1.14
N PRO A 330 -2.31 -9.92 -2.27
CA PRO A 330 -1.69 -11.18 -2.69
C PRO A 330 -0.88 -11.85 -1.55
N GLU A 331 -0.85 -13.18 -1.53
CA GLU A 331 -0.24 -13.96 -0.43
C GLU A 331 1.21 -13.51 -0.14
N LEU A 332 1.97 -13.19 -1.18
CA LEU A 332 3.33 -12.65 -1.09
C LEU A 332 3.40 -11.38 -0.21
N LEU A 333 2.47 -10.46 -0.39
CA LEU A 333 2.40 -9.20 0.36
C LEU A 333 1.82 -9.40 1.77
N GLN A 334 0.93 -10.37 1.96
CA GLN A 334 0.47 -10.76 3.29
C GLN A 334 1.65 -11.32 4.13
N LEU A 335 2.44 -12.23 3.55
CA LEU A 335 3.65 -12.78 4.19
C LEU A 335 4.65 -11.68 4.55
N ARG A 336 4.86 -10.70 3.65
CA ARG A 336 5.69 -9.51 3.95
C ARG A 336 5.21 -8.79 5.21
N THR A 337 3.90 -8.58 5.29
CA THR A 337 3.28 -7.85 6.40
C THR A 337 3.43 -8.63 7.71
N HIS A 338 3.24 -9.95 7.67
CA HIS A 338 3.43 -10.82 8.84
C HIS A 338 4.88 -10.86 9.32
N LEU A 339 5.84 -10.98 8.39
CA LEU A 339 7.27 -10.91 8.69
C LEU A 339 7.64 -9.56 9.33
N LYS A 340 7.12 -8.44 8.82
CA LYS A 340 7.37 -7.12 9.39
C LYS A 340 6.80 -6.95 10.81
N ARG A 341 5.62 -7.49 11.08
CA ARG A 341 5.06 -7.50 12.44
C ARG A 341 5.93 -8.33 13.39
N LYS A 342 6.42 -9.49 12.96
CA LYS A 342 7.31 -10.34 13.77
C LYS A 342 8.68 -9.71 13.99
N GLN A 343 9.26 -9.07 12.97
CA GLN A 343 10.46 -8.24 13.12
C GLN A 343 10.23 -7.18 14.21
N ALA A 344 9.16 -6.39 14.13
CA ALA A 344 8.90 -5.33 15.12
C ALA A 344 8.76 -5.87 16.54
N GLN A 345 8.16 -7.07 16.70
CA GLN A 345 8.08 -7.75 17.99
C GLN A 345 9.46 -8.15 18.51
N ILE A 346 10.31 -8.73 17.67
CA ILE A 346 11.68 -9.13 18.04
C ILE A 346 12.53 -7.90 18.38
N ASP A 347 12.49 -6.86 17.54
CA ASP A 347 13.25 -5.62 17.72
C ASP A 347 12.88 -4.88 19.02
N LEU A 348 11.65 -5.07 19.52
CA LEU A 348 11.19 -4.51 20.79
C LEU A 348 11.70 -5.31 22.01
N ILE A 349 11.74 -6.63 21.92
CA ILE A 349 12.06 -7.52 23.06
C ILE A 349 13.57 -7.71 23.20
N LEU A 350 14.31 -7.72 22.08
CA LEU A 350 15.74 -8.05 22.04
C LEU A 350 16.62 -7.14 22.92
N PRO A 351 16.45 -5.80 22.96
CA PRO A 351 17.27 -4.94 23.81
C PRO A 351 17.11 -5.26 25.30
N ARG A 352 15.88 -5.52 25.75
CA ARG A 352 15.61 -5.88 27.15
C ARG A 352 16.31 -7.19 27.55
N PHE A 353 16.35 -8.16 26.64
CA PHE A 353 17.09 -9.40 26.85
C PHE A 353 18.61 -9.16 26.95
N GLN A 354 19.16 -8.27 26.11
CA GLN A 354 20.57 -7.91 26.14
C GLN A 354 20.97 -7.20 27.46
N GLU A 355 20.11 -6.33 27.99
CA GLU A 355 20.31 -5.69 29.29
C GLU A 355 20.37 -6.74 30.41
N LEU A 356 19.36 -7.61 30.50
CA LEU A 356 19.28 -8.63 31.55
C LEU A 356 20.44 -9.64 31.47
N THR A 357 20.87 -10.01 30.27
CA THR A 357 22.02 -10.91 30.10
C THR A 357 23.34 -10.23 30.48
N ALA A 358 23.49 -8.92 30.25
CA ALA A 358 24.64 -8.16 30.72
C ALA A 358 24.69 -8.05 32.26
N GLU A 359 23.53 -7.85 32.91
CA GLU A 359 23.42 -7.84 34.38
C GLU A 359 23.81 -9.20 34.99
N LEU A 360 23.33 -10.30 34.42
CA LEU A 360 23.71 -11.66 34.83
C LEU A 360 25.21 -11.93 34.60
N ALA A 361 25.78 -11.47 33.49
CA ALA A 361 27.21 -11.58 33.22
C ALA A 361 28.08 -10.76 34.19
N GLY A 362 27.54 -9.64 34.70
CA GLY A 362 28.14 -8.80 35.73
C GLY A 362 28.07 -9.39 37.16
N GLY A 363 27.48 -10.58 37.34
CA GLY A 363 27.44 -11.29 38.62
C GLY A 363 26.18 -11.06 39.46
N ALA A 364 25.14 -10.40 38.92
CA ALA A 364 23.85 -10.31 39.60
C ALA A 364 23.12 -11.67 39.49
N VAL A 365 23.02 -12.42 40.59
CA VAL A 365 22.31 -13.73 40.65
C VAL A 365 21.07 -13.61 41.53
N GLU A 366 20.26 -12.59 41.28
CA GLU A 366 18.96 -12.45 41.93
C GLU A 366 17.93 -13.39 41.24
N PRO A 367 17.18 -14.22 41.98
CA PRO A 367 16.22 -15.17 41.41
C PRO A 367 15.16 -14.52 40.49
N GLY A 368 14.79 -13.26 40.77
CA GLY A 368 13.86 -12.50 39.93
C GLY A 368 14.42 -12.19 38.54
N ILE A 369 15.68 -11.77 38.44
CA ILE A 369 16.36 -11.44 37.19
C ILE A 369 16.55 -12.71 36.34
N VAL A 370 16.90 -13.83 36.99
CA VAL A 370 17.03 -15.14 36.34
C VAL A 370 15.70 -15.59 35.72
N ASN A 371 14.60 -15.51 36.46
CA ASN A 371 13.28 -15.91 35.98
C ASN A 371 12.73 -14.97 34.88
N GLU A 372 12.99 -13.67 34.98
CA GLU A 372 12.63 -12.71 33.92
C GLU A 372 13.42 -13.00 32.64
N THR A 373 14.73 -13.25 32.76
CA THR A 373 15.61 -13.56 31.62
C THR A 373 15.19 -14.84 30.90
N THR A 374 14.85 -15.91 31.64
CA THR A 374 14.39 -17.18 31.05
C THR A 374 13.06 -17.02 30.33
N THR A 375 12.13 -16.24 30.89
CA THR A 375 10.83 -15.95 30.28
C THR A 375 10.99 -15.19 28.97
N ILE A 376 11.78 -14.12 28.97
CA ILE A 376 12.04 -13.30 27.78
C ILE A 376 12.78 -14.12 26.71
N ARG A 377 13.71 -15.00 27.11
CA ARG A 377 14.38 -15.94 26.19
C ARG A 377 13.40 -16.84 25.47
N GLN A 378 12.46 -17.45 26.19
CA GLN A 378 11.44 -18.32 25.58
C GLN A 378 10.56 -17.55 24.58
N GLN A 379 10.17 -16.32 24.92
CA GLN A 379 9.41 -15.46 24.03
C GLN A 379 10.18 -15.09 22.75
N LEU A 380 11.48 -14.77 22.88
CA LEU A 380 12.34 -14.49 21.73
C LEU A 380 12.52 -15.72 20.83
N LEU A 381 12.86 -16.89 21.40
CA LEU A 381 13.02 -18.13 20.64
C LEU A 381 11.74 -18.50 19.88
N SER A 382 10.58 -18.39 20.53
CA SER A 382 9.29 -18.62 19.88
C SER A 382 9.04 -17.63 18.73
N SER A 383 9.37 -16.35 18.93
CA SER A 383 9.21 -15.31 17.90
C SER A 383 10.13 -15.53 16.70
N PHE A 384 11.39 -15.93 16.93
CA PHE A 384 12.34 -16.30 15.88
C PHE A 384 11.91 -17.56 15.13
N ALA A 385 11.41 -18.58 15.81
CA ALA A 385 10.88 -19.78 15.16
C ALA A 385 9.68 -19.46 14.24
N GLN A 386 8.77 -18.59 14.70
CA GLN A 386 7.66 -18.11 13.88
C GLN A 386 8.14 -17.28 12.68
N PHE A 387 9.17 -16.44 12.86
CA PHE A 387 9.77 -15.66 11.78
C PHE A 387 10.43 -16.57 10.73
N ASP A 388 11.22 -17.57 11.14
CA ASP A 388 11.85 -18.54 10.23
C ASP A 388 10.80 -19.38 9.49
N HIS A 389 9.73 -19.80 10.17
CA HIS A 389 8.62 -20.51 9.53
C HIS A 389 7.99 -19.66 8.40
N LEU A 390 7.70 -18.38 8.67
CA LEU A 390 7.19 -17.46 7.65
C LEU A 390 8.19 -17.23 6.51
N SER A 391 9.49 -17.14 6.83
CA SER A 391 10.58 -16.99 5.87
C SER A 391 10.70 -18.21 4.93
N ARG A 392 10.53 -19.44 5.45
CA ARG A 392 10.48 -20.66 4.65
C ARG A 392 9.27 -20.70 3.73
N ARG A 393 8.08 -20.35 4.23
CA ARG A 393 6.86 -20.27 3.42
C ARG A 393 6.99 -19.23 2.30
N LEU A 394 7.63 -18.09 2.58
CA LEU A 394 7.94 -17.09 1.56
C LEU A 394 8.83 -17.65 0.45
N ARG A 395 9.86 -18.44 0.78
CA ARG A 395 10.75 -19.08 -0.22
C ARG A 395 10.06 -20.12 -1.09
N SER A 396 9.06 -20.82 -0.56
CA SER A 396 8.34 -21.87 -1.28
C SER A 396 7.13 -21.37 -2.07
N LEU A 397 6.82 -20.07 -2.02
CA LEU A 397 5.65 -19.52 -2.70
C LEU A 397 5.84 -19.55 -4.22
N HIS A 398 4.79 -19.90 -4.96
CA HIS A 398 4.77 -19.78 -6.43
C HIS A 398 4.66 -18.31 -6.84
N THR A 399 5.31 -17.93 -7.94
CA THR A 399 5.26 -16.57 -8.49
C THR A 399 4.89 -16.63 -9.96
N ASP A 400 3.86 -15.87 -10.35
CA ASP A 400 3.30 -15.90 -11.70
C ASP A 400 4.04 -14.93 -12.63
N THR A 401 4.61 -13.86 -12.06
CA THR A 401 5.30 -12.80 -12.83
C THR A 401 6.78 -12.68 -12.48
N GLN A 402 7.58 -12.21 -13.43
CA GLN A 402 9.00 -11.89 -13.21
C GLN A 402 9.21 -10.86 -12.08
N SER A 403 8.27 -9.92 -11.95
CA SER A 403 8.27 -8.90 -10.90
C SER A 403 8.06 -9.52 -9.51
N GLU A 404 7.11 -10.44 -9.38
CA GLU A 404 6.88 -11.19 -8.14
C GLU A 404 8.07 -12.07 -7.76
N ALA A 405 8.66 -12.78 -8.72
CA ALA A 405 9.87 -13.58 -8.50
C ALA A 405 11.03 -12.70 -7.99
N THR A 406 11.18 -11.50 -8.56
CA THR A 406 12.18 -10.52 -8.12
C THR A 406 11.89 -10.07 -6.68
N LEU A 407 10.63 -9.73 -6.37
CA LEU A 407 10.22 -9.30 -5.04
C LEU A 407 10.43 -10.40 -3.98
N GLN A 408 10.03 -11.63 -4.28
CA GLN A 408 10.21 -12.80 -3.42
C GLN A 408 11.70 -13.04 -3.11
N LYS A 409 12.56 -12.97 -4.14
CA LYS A 409 14.02 -13.09 -3.98
C LYS A 409 14.59 -12.03 -3.04
N GLN A 410 14.22 -10.77 -3.22
CA GLN A 410 14.70 -9.68 -2.37
C GLN A 410 14.17 -9.80 -0.93
N MET A 411 12.91 -10.18 -0.76
CA MET A 411 12.35 -10.40 0.57
C MET A 411 13.00 -11.59 1.28
N THR A 412 13.31 -12.66 0.56
CA THR A 412 14.05 -13.82 1.10
C THR A 412 15.45 -13.45 1.55
N LEU A 413 16.16 -12.66 0.74
CA LEU A 413 17.49 -12.17 1.12
C LEU A 413 17.41 -11.31 2.39
N TRP A 414 16.42 -10.42 2.47
CA TRP A 414 16.16 -9.59 3.65
C TRP A 414 15.88 -10.45 4.90
N THR A 415 15.01 -11.47 4.82
CA THR A 415 14.70 -12.32 5.97
C THR A 415 15.92 -13.13 6.43
N THR A 416 16.73 -13.63 5.50
CA THR A 416 17.97 -14.36 5.83
C THR A 416 18.98 -13.46 6.52
N ASN A 417 19.24 -12.27 5.98
CA ASN A 417 20.17 -11.30 6.60
C ASN A 417 19.70 -10.91 8.00
N TYR A 418 18.41 -10.61 8.16
CA TYR A 418 17.86 -10.24 9.47
C TYR A 418 18.05 -11.36 10.50
N LEU A 419 17.76 -12.61 10.15
CA LEU A 419 17.97 -13.75 11.06
C LEU A 419 19.46 -13.92 11.41
N GLN A 420 20.36 -13.79 10.44
CA GLN A 420 21.80 -13.90 10.66
C GLN A 420 22.32 -12.82 11.62
N ASP A 421 21.90 -11.56 11.43
CA ASP A 421 22.37 -10.44 12.24
C ASP A 421 21.82 -10.48 13.69
N THR A 422 20.59 -10.97 13.87
CA THR A 422 19.86 -10.85 15.15
C THR A 422 19.87 -12.11 16.03
N MET A 423 20.25 -13.28 15.49
CA MET A 423 20.31 -14.52 16.28
C MET A 423 21.59 -14.71 17.08
N VAL A 424 22.69 -14.01 16.74
CA VAL A 424 24.00 -14.13 17.43
C VAL A 424 23.92 -13.84 18.94
N PRO A 425 23.22 -12.80 19.43
CA PRO A 425 23.13 -12.49 20.86
C PRO A 425 22.46 -13.59 21.70
N LEU A 426 21.62 -14.45 21.11
CA LEU A 426 20.95 -15.54 21.84
C LEU A 426 21.87 -16.74 22.13
N GLN A 427 23.00 -16.86 21.42
CA GLN A 427 23.95 -17.96 21.60
C GLN A 427 24.97 -17.69 22.72
N ALA A 428 25.11 -16.43 23.14
CA ALA A 428 26.02 -16.01 24.20
C ALA A 428 25.32 -16.07 25.57
N LEU A 429 25.19 -17.27 26.13
CA LEU A 429 24.63 -17.48 27.47
C LEU A 429 25.77 -17.62 28.50
N PRO A 430 25.79 -16.83 29.59
CA PRO A 430 26.68 -17.10 30.72
C PRO A 430 26.35 -18.48 31.32
N HIS A 431 27.38 -19.28 31.59
CA HIS A 431 27.30 -20.63 32.19
C HIS A 431 26.42 -20.74 33.47
N VAL A 432 26.08 -19.60 34.08
CA VAL A 432 25.29 -19.45 35.31
C VAL A 432 23.87 -20.02 35.14
N LEU A 433 23.20 -19.79 34.00
CA LEU A 433 21.82 -20.25 33.79
C LEU A 433 21.70 -21.75 33.50
N GLN A 434 22.79 -22.43 33.10
CA GLN A 434 22.78 -23.89 32.92
C GLN A 434 22.77 -24.64 34.26
N LYS A 435 23.37 -24.09 35.32
CA LYS A 435 23.43 -24.76 36.64
C LYS A 435 22.10 -24.67 37.40
N ASP A 436 21.41 -23.53 37.32
CA ASP A 436 20.12 -23.35 37.99
C ASP A 436 18.99 -24.08 37.27
N GLU A 437 19.00 -24.17 35.92
CA GLU A 437 18.05 -25.02 35.19
C GLU A 437 18.17 -26.51 35.58
N VAL A 438 19.37 -27.00 35.87
CA VAL A 438 19.59 -28.39 36.31
C VAL A 438 19.12 -28.59 37.75
N ARG A 439 19.32 -27.58 38.63
CA ARG A 439 18.90 -27.64 40.03
C ARG A 439 17.39 -27.57 40.20
N LEU A 440 16.72 -26.62 39.51
CA LEU A 440 15.26 -26.48 39.50
C LEU A 440 14.57 -27.74 38.94
N ARG A 441 15.12 -28.37 37.90
CA ARG A 441 14.60 -29.64 37.37
C ARG A 441 14.70 -30.77 38.39
N LYS A 442 15.76 -30.81 39.20
CA LYS A 442 15.94 -31.84 40.23
C LYS A 442 14.90 -31.71 41.34
N ASP A 443 14.67 -30.49 41.82
CA ASP A 443 13.70 -30.21 42.90
C ASP A 443 12.25 -30.48 42.45
N GLU A 444 11.91 -30.16 41.19
CA GLU A 444 10.60 -30.50 40.61
C GLU A 444 10.40 -32.03 40.47
N ILE A 445 11.43 -32.77 40.05
CA ILE A 445 11.37 -34.23 39.93
C ILE A 445 11.15 -34.87 41.31
N GLU A 446 11.87 -34.41 42.32
CA GLU A 446 11.75 -34.89 43.70
C GLU A 446 10.37 -34.58 44.29
N SER A 447 9.80 -33.41 43.99
CA SER A 447 8.44 -33.05 44.40
C SER A 447 7.37 -33.96 43.80
N ILE A 448 7.46 -34.26 42.49
CA ILE A 448 6.52 -35.16 41.81
C ILE A 448 6.66 -36.60 42.34
N GLN A 449 7.88 -37.05 42.60
CA GLN A 449 8.13 -38.37 43.21
C GLN A 449 7.50 -38.47 44.60
N ASN A 450 7.67 -37.46 45.45
CA ASN A 450 7.06 -37.42 46.79
C ASN A 450 5.51 -37.41 46.71
N GLN A 451 4.91 -36.68 45.76
CA GLN A 451 3.46 -36.70 45.56
C GLN A 451 2.93 -38.08 45.15
N ILE A 452 3.67 -38.82 44.31
CA ILE A 452 3.30 -40.18 43.93
C ILE A 452 3.29 -41.11 45.15
N VAL A 453 4.31 -41.01 46.01
CA VAL A 453 4.39 -41.83 47.24
C VAL A 453 3.17 -41.60 48.14
N VAL A 454 2.77 -40.34 48.35
CA VAL A 454 1.58 -40.01 49.16
C VAL A 454 0.30 -40.56 48.54
N LEU A 455 0.13 -40.43 47.22
CA LEU A 455 -1.05 -40.96 46.54
C LEU A 455 -1.10 -42.49 46.55
N GLU A 456 0.05 -43.17 46.49
CA GLU A 456 0.14 -44.62 46.62
C GLU A 456 -0.23 -45.09 48.03
N GLU A 457 0.16 -44.36 49.06
CA GLU A 457 -0.26 -44.62 50.44
C GLU A 457 -1.77 -44.42 50.61
N GLN A 458 -2.33 -43.34 50.06
CA GLN A 458 -3.78 -43.11 50.05
C GLN A 458 -4.55 -44.19 49.31
N LYS A 459 -4.03 -44.62 48.16
CA LYS A 459 -4.59 -45.73 47.39
C LYS A 459 -4.65 -47.00 48.24
N PHE A 460 -3.56 -47.34 48.93
CA PHE A 460 -3.50 -48.52 49.80
C PHE A 460 -4.50 -48.43 50.96
N MET A 461 -4.66 -47.25 51.58
CA MET A 461 -5.66 -47.03 52.62
C MET A 461 -7.09 -47.27 52.12
N VAL A 462 -7.43 -46.73 50.94
CA VAL A 462 -8.76 -46.90 50.33
C VAL A 462 -9.02 -48.36 49.94
N GLU A 463 -8.02 -49.09 49.42
CA GLU A 463 -8.11 -50.53 49.14
C GLU A 463 -8.42 -51.33 50.41
N ASN A 464 -7.77 -51.00 51.53
CA ASN A 464 -8.05 -51.62 52.82
C ASN A 464 -9.44 -51.28 53.35
N MET A 465 -9.92 -50.04 53.16
CA MET A 465 -11.28 -49.64 53.49
C MET A 465 -12.32 -50.41 52.68
N ILE A 466 -12.08 -50.61 51.38
CA ILE A 466 -12.95 -51.44 50.51
C ILE A 466 -12.98 -52.89 51.01
N ASN A 467 -11.83 -53.47 51.34
CA ASN A 467 -11.74 -54.83 51.86
C ASN A 467 -12.47 -54.97 53.21
N SER A 468 -12.38 -53.96 54.08
CA SER A 468 -13.13 -53.92 55.33
C SER A 468 -14.63 -53.68 55.13
N ALA A 469 -15.06 -52.91 54.14
CA ALA A 469 -16.47 -52.72 53.80
C ALA A 469 -17.08 -54.02 53.24
N LYS A 470 -16.31 -54.74 52.41
CA LYS A 470 -16.64 -56.08 51.88
C LYS A 470 -16.81 -57.12 53.00
N SER A 471 -15.91 -57.15 53.97
CA SER A 471 -16.01 -58.11 55.10
C SER A 471 -17.19 -57.81 56.04
N ARG A 472 -17.58 -56.54 56.19
CA ARG A 472 -18.72 -56.10 57.02
C ARG A 472 -20.05 -56.02 56.25
N ARG A 473 -20.10 -56.44 54.97
CA ARG A 473 -21.28 -56.43 54.09
C ARG A 473 -21.95 -55.05 53.95
N ARG A 474 -21.18 -53.96 54.04
CA ARG A 474 -21.65 -52.58 53.79
C ARG A 474 -21.49 -52.23 52.32
N LEU A 475 -22.45 -52.69 51.52
CA LEU A 475 -22.38 -52.62 50.05
C LEU A 475 -22.57 -51.21 49.49
N ASP A 476 -23.18 -50.32 50.27
CA ASP A 476 -23.39 -48.91 49.97
C ASP A 476 -22.08 -48.08 50.00
N GLU A 477 -21.14 -48.43 50.87
CA GLU A 477 -19.84 -47.75 51.00
C GLU A 477 -18.84 -48.16 49.89
N ILE A 478 -19.03 -49.32 49.25
CA ILE A 478 -18.08 -49.88 48.27
C ILE A 478 -18.03 -49.05 46.98
N GLY A 479 -19.18 -48.69 46.42
CA GLY A 479 -19.25 -47.97 45.14
C GLY A 479 -18.55 -46.60 45.17
N PRO A 480 -18.74 -45.75 46.19
CA PRO A 480 -17.97 -44.51 46.36
C PRO A 480 -16.47 -44.73 46.53
N LEU A 481 -16.05 -45.73 47.31
CA LEU A 481 -14.64 -46.02 47.54
C LEU A 481 -13.94 -46.55 46.28
N GLU A 482 -14.60 -47.38 45.48
CA GLU A 482 -14.06 -47.87 44.20
C GLU A 482 -13.88 -46.74 43.18
N ARG A 483 -14.78 -45.73 43.18
CA ARG A 483 -14.60 -44.51 42.36
C ARG A 483 -13.40 -43.70 42.83
N SER A 484 -13.29 -43.45 44.14
CA SER A 484 -12.13 -42.74 44.71
C SER A 484 -10.82 -43.47 44.42
N LEU A 485 -10.82 -44.81 44.46
CA LEU A 485 -9.66 -45.62 44.09
C LEU A 485 -9.27 -45.44 42.61
N GLY A 486 -10.26 -45.42 41.70
CA GLY A 486 -10.03 -45.16 40.29
C GLY A 486 -9.46 -43.77 40.01
N ASP A 487 -9.94 -42.75 40.74
CA ASP A 487 -9.43 -41.38 40.62
C ASP A 487 -7.97 -41.27 41.08
N LEU A 488 -7.62 -41.88 42.22
CA LEU A 488 -6.24 -41.95 42.73
C LEU A 488 -5.31 -42.68 41.76
N GLN A 489 -5.75 -43.80 41.18
CA GLN A 489 -4.98 -44.54 40.18
C GLN A 489 -4.73 -43.73 38.90
N SER A 490 -5.76 -43.04 38.40
CA SER A 490 -5.66 -42.16 37.23
C SER A 490 -4.63 -41.05 37.47
N GLU A 491 -4.65 -40.43 38.64
CA GLU A 491 -3.72 -39.35 38.97
C GLU A 491 -2.28 -39.84 39.12
N ILE A 492 -2.06 -41.00 39.74
CA ILE A 492 -0.73 -41.64 39.80
C ILE A 492 -0.18 -41.93 38.40
N VAL A 493 -1.01 -42.44 37.48
CA VAL A 493 -0.59 -42.72 36.10
C VAL A 493 -0.23 -41.43 35.36
N LYS A 494 -0.98 -40.34 35.55
CA LYS A 494 -0.65 -39.02 34.97
C LYS A 494 0.67 -38.47 35.52
N LEU A 495 0.93 -38.60 36.82
CA LEU A 495 2.18 -38.12 37.41
C LEU A 495 3.38 -38.95 36.94
N ARG A 496 3.22 -40.27 36.81
CA ARG A 496 4.25 -41.17 36.26
C ARG A 496 4.54 -40.90 34.77
N SER A 497 3.53 -40.58 33.97
CA SER A 497 3.74 -40.21 32.55
C SER A 497 4.43 -38.85 32.40
N LYS A 498 4.16 -37.89 33.30
CA LYS A 498 4.90 -36.62 33.40
C LYS A 498 6.39 -36.84 33.76
N LEU A 499 6.72 -37.85 34.57
CA LEU A 499 8.11 -38.26 34.83
C LEU A 499 8.76 -38.93 33.61
N GLY A 500 8.07 -39.88 32.96
CA GLY A 500 8.60 -40.61 31.81
C GLY A 500 8.85 -39.75 30.56
N SER A 501 8.02 -38.73 30.34
CA SER A 501 8.22 -37.76 29.24
C SER A 501 9.38 -36.79 29.46
N ARG A 502 9.84 -36.62 30.71
CA ARG A 502 10.95 -35.74 31.08
C ARG A 502 12.31 -36.44 31.18
N GLY A 503 12.35 -37.78 31.24
CA GLY A 503 13.58 -38.59 31.40
C GLY A 503 14.29 -39.02 30.10
N ASN A 504 13.78 -38.64 28.93
CA ASN A 504 14.31 -39.05 27.60
C ASN A 504 14.98 -37.90 26.82
N PHE A 505 15.72 -37.03 27.51
CA PHE A 505 16.62 -36.03 26.90
C PHE A 505 17.92 -35.89 27.67
#